data_AF-A0A7V9ZZ77-F1
#
_entry.id   AF-A0A7V9ZZ77-F1
#
_cell.length_a   1.000
_cell.length_b   1.000
_cell.length_c   1.000
_cell.angle_alpha   90.00
_cell.angle_beta   90.00
_cell.angle_gamma   90.00
#
_symmetry.space_group_name_H-M   'P 1'
#
loop_
_entity.id
_entity.type
_entity.pdbx_description
1 polymer ?
#
loop_
_entity_poly.entity_id
_entity_poly.type
_entity_poly.pdbx_seq_one_letter_code
_entity_poly.pdbx_strand_id
1 'polypeptide(L)' 'MNCPRCKTSRLVEIEVTLREQRVTMHSCSHCDNRWWESGGESMGLPSVVELATGR' A
#
# COMPACT_ATOMS: atom_id res chain seq x y z
N MET A 1 -2.89 -8.43 -9.41
CA MET A 1 -3.28 -7.01 -9.26
C MET A 1 -2.59 -6.19 -10.34
N ASN A 2 -3.17 -5.06 -10.80
CA ASN A 2 -2.56 -4.15 -11.78
C ASN A 2 -2.42 -2.76 -11.17
N CYS A 3 -1.37 -2.03 -11.56
CA CYS A 3 -1.21 -0.63 -11.18
C CYS A 3 -2.46 0.18 -11.55
N PRO A 4 -3.09 0.90 -10.62
CA PRO A 4 -4.33 1.64 -10.92
C PRO A 4 -4.10 2.76 -11.94
N ARG A 5 -2.86 3.26 -12.07
CA ARG A 5 -2.47 4.36 -12.95
C ARG A 5 -2.10 3.92 -14.38
N CYS A 6 -1.16 2.98 -14.54
CA CYS A 6 -0.64 2.57 -15.86
C CYS A 6 -1.01 1.14 -16.27
N LYS A 7 -1.79 0.42 -15.44
CA LYS A 7 -2.32 -0.92 -15.69
C LYS A 7 -1.28 -2.05 -15.84
N THR A 8 0.02 -1.79 -15.70
CA THR A 8 1.04 -2.84 -15.63
C THR A 8 0.84 -3.74 -14.40
N SER A 9 1.25 -5.00 -14.51
CA SER A 9 1.32 -5.95 -13.41
C SER A 9 2.69 -6.01 -12.73
N ARG A 10 3.68 -5.22 -13.20
CA ARG A 10 5.02 -5.18 -12.61
C ARG A 10 5.04 -4.32 -11.34
N LEU A 11 4.82 -4.97 -10.20
CA LEU A 11 4.72 -4.35 -8.88
C LEU A 11 5.79 -4.91 -7.93
N VAL A 12 6.20 -4.06 -6.98
CA VAL A 12 6.86 -4.48 -5.74
C VAL A 12 5.83 -4.38 -4.63
N GLU A 13 5.74 -5.43 -3.81
CA GLU A 13 4.83 -5.48 -2.67
C GLU A 13 5.66 -5.58 -1.38
N ILE A 14 5.32 -4.76 -0.39
CA ILE A 14 5.93 -4.79 0.94
C ILE A 14 4.81 -4.91 1.96
N GLU A 15 4.75 -6.04 2.65
CA GLU A 15 3.83 -6.24 3.77
C GLU A 15 4.48 -5.81 5.08
N VAL A 16 3.76 -5.03 5.88
CA VAL A 16 4.17 -4.57 7.21
C VAL A 16 3.03 -4.76 8.20
N THR A 17 3.37 -5.17 9.43
CA THR A 17 2.40 -5.23 10.53
C THR A 17 2.52 -3.94 11.36
N LEU A 18 1.47 -3.14 11.38
CA LEU A 18 1.35 -1.91 12.16
C LEU A 18 0.23 -2.07 13.18
N ARG A 19 0.53 -2.00 14.48
CA ARG A 19 -0.47 -2.13 15.57
C ARG A 19 -1.40 -3.36 15.38
N GLU A 20 -0.79 -4.51 15.10
CA GLU A 20 -1.48 -5.79 14.84
C GLU A 20 -2.27 -5.86 13.53
N GLN A 21 -2.33 -4.78 12.74
CA GLN A 21 -2.93 -4.75 11.42
C GLN A 21 -1.88 -4.98 10.32
N ARG A 22 -2.14 -5.92 9.40
CA ARG A 22 -1.30 -6.15 8.22
C ARG A 22 -1.66 -5.15 7.13
N VAL A 23 -0.67 -4.39 6.68
CA VAL A 23 -0.79 -3.38 5.65
C VAL A 23 0.21 -3.69 4.54
N THR A 24 -0.23 -3.67 3.29
CA THR A 24 0.64 -3.88 2.13
C THR A 24 0.84 -2.56 1.39
N MET A 25 2.09 -2.17 1.19
CA MET A 25 2.45 -1.15 0.22
C MET A 25 2.67 -1.80 -1.14
N HIS A 26 2.00 -1.26 -2.15
CA HIS A 26 2.26 -1.59 -3.54
C HIS A 26 3.03 -0.46 -4.20
N SER A 27 4.11 -0.77 -4.91
CA SER A 27 4.89 0.20 -5.69
C SER A 27 5.00 -0.27 -7.13
N CYS A 28 4.45 0.50 -8.06
CA CYS A 28 4.57 0.23 -9.48
C CYS A 28 6.01 0.47 -9.95
N SER A 29 6.65 -0.53 -10.56
CA SER A 29 8.02 -0.40 -11.09
C SER A 29 8.09 0.34 -12.43
N HIS A 30 6.96 0.77 -12.98
CA HIS A 30 6.89 1.44 -14.29
C HIS A 30 6.57 2.94 -14.20
N CYS A 31 5.66 3.34 -13.32
CA CYS A 31 5.20 4.73 -13.21
C CYS A 31 5.31 5.31 -11.79
N ASP A 32 6.00 4.60 -10.90
CA ASP A 32 6.28 4.97 -9.51
C ASP A 32 5.05 5.25 -8.63
N ASN A 33 3.85 4.91 -9.11
CA ASN A 33 2.64 5.01 -8.31
C ASN A 33 2.72 4.08 -7.10
N ARG A 34 2.46 4.63 -5.91
CA ARG A 34 2.43 3.89 -4.65
C ARG A 34 1.04 4.00 -4.02
N TRP A 35 0.55 2.89 -3.49
CA TRP A 35 -0.71 2.84 -2.77
C TRP A 35 -0.66 1.79 -1.68
N TRP A 36 -1.63 1.83 -0.78
CA TRP A 36 -1.67 1.02 0.42
C TRP A 36 -2.97 0.24 0.47
N GLU A 37 -2.91 -0.97 0.99
CA GLU A 37 -4.08 -1.81 1.21
C GLU A 37 -4.01 -2.54 2.56
N SER A 38 -5.16 -2.83 3.14
CA SER A 38 -5.30 -3.72 4.30
C SER A 38 -6.48 -4.64 4.07
N GLY A 39 -6.27 -5.96 4.19
CA GLY A 39 -7.32 -6.94 3.93
C GLY A 39 -7.90 -6.88 2.51
N GLY A 40 -7.15 -6.34 1.54
CA GLY A 40 -7.60 -6.14 0.16
C GLY A 40 -8.36 -4.82 -0.09
N GLU A 41 -8.55 -3.98 0.92
CA GLU A 41 -9.18 -2.65 0.78
C GLU A 41 -8.14 -1.53 0.71
N SER A 42 -8.36 -0.55 -0.17
CA SER A 42 -7.46 0.60 -0.34
C SER A 42 -7.46 1.48 0.90
N MET A 43 -6.25 1.90 1.31
CA MET A 43 -6.04 2.80 2.43
C MET A 43 -5.42 4.12 1.96
N GLY A 44 -5.86 5.22 2.56
CA GLY A 44 -5.21 6.51 2.39
C GLY A 44 -3.92 6.59 3.20
N LEU A 45 -2.94 7.34 2.70
CA LEU A 45 -1.69 7.60 3.42
C LEU A 45 -1.90 8.14 4.85
N PRO A 46 -2.86 9.06 5.14
CA PRO A 46 -3.10 9.52 6.51
C PRO A 46 -3.40 8.38 7.50
N SER A 47 -4.27 7.44 7.12
CA SER A 47 -4.61 6.29 7.98
C SER A 47 -3.41 5.38 8.23
N VAL A 48 -2.53 5.20 7.24
CA VAL A 48 -1.28 4.43 7.41
C VAL A 48 -0.33 5.14 8.38
N VAL A 49 -0.22 6.47 8.29
CA VAL A 49 0.61 7.27 9.20
C VAL A 49 0.06 7.25 10.63
N GLU A 50 -1.25 7.33 10.81
CA GLU A 50 -1.91 7.18 12.11
C GLU A 50 -1.60 5.81 12.74
N LEU A 51 -1.73 4.72 11.96
CA LEU A 51 -1.35 3.37 12.41
C LEU A 51 0.13 3.26 12.80
N ALA A 52 1.02 3.87 12.00
CA ALA A 52 2.46 3.81 12.25
C ALA A 52 2.90 4.65 13.45
N THR A 53 2.27 5.80 13.69
CA THR A 53 2.70 6.77 14.71
C THR A 53 1.94 6.65 16.02
N GLY A 54 0.73 6.10 16.00
CA GLY A 54 0.01 5.81 17.24
C GLY A 54 -0.49 7.00 18.02
N ARG A 55 -0.66 8.14 17.34
CA ARG A 55 -1.22 9.35 17.91
C ARG A 55 -2.73 9.39 17.70
#